data_AF-A0AAJ0F9L2-F1
#
_entry.id   AF-A0AAJ0F9L2-F1
#
_cell.length_a   1.000
_cell.length_b   1.000
_cell.length_c   1.000
_cell.angle_alpha   90.00
_cell.angle_beta   90.00
_cell.angle_gamma   90.00
#
_symmetry.space_group_name_H-M   'P 1'
#
loop_
_entity.id
_entity.type
_entity.pdbx_description
1 polymer ?
#
loop_
_entity_poly.entity_id
_entity_poly.type
_entity_poly.pdbx_seq_one_letter_code
_entity_poly.pdbx_strand_id
1 'polypeptide(L)'
;AILPLSLLASAASAAHFDVTVGKGGQLKFNPETIDAHKGDTITYNFFAKNHSVIQSSFDKPCVPIPGGGIFSGFVPTADPDVASRTTFTIEVKDETPIWIYCGQTVGNHCQNGMVHAINAPKTGNTFDAFKQLAAKAPPPSISPPGGPTGGVRKTTVDVGLNGTLTYTPNDIVEIPGTIVEFKFNPKNHTVTQSSFAKPCFPLSDSSFSSGFVSTSQSDVASFFIEIKDTTPIWFYCGQVNGNHCQMGMAGGINAPRTGNTVAAFIELAKKAPPPSVIPPKAPIGGLLVVKDIVIKKDNLNGGNAIDVDAI
;
A
#
# COMPACT_ATOMS: atom_id res chain seq x y z
N ALA A 1 41.74 6.92 -42.92
CA ALA A 1 40.64 7.63 -42.24
C ALA A 1 40.13 6.72 -41.13
N ILE A 2 40.19 7.16 -39.88
CA ILE A 2 39.78 6.40 -38.69
C ILE A 2 38.28 6.65 -38.50
N LEU A 3 37.44 5.61 -38.57
CA LEU A 3 36.02 5.73 -38.22
C LEU A 3 35.87 5.76 -36.68
N PRO A 4 35.06 6.69 -36.12
CA PRO A 4 34.81 6.72 -34.69
C PRO A 4 33.80 5.63 -34.32
N LEU A 5 34.13 4.89 -33.25
CA LEU A 5 33.23 3.95 -32.60
C LEU A 5 32.23 4.76 -31.76
N SER A 6 31.00 4.90 -32.23
CA SER A 6 29.91 5.50 -31.48
C SER A 6 29.53 4.61 -30.30
N LEU A 7 29.80 5.07 -29.07
CA LEU A 7 29.28 4.49 -27.84
C LEU A 7 27.74 4.61 -27.84
N LEU A 8 27.04 3.49 -28.00
CA LEU A 8 25.64 3.38 -27.62
C LEU A 8 25.58 3.33 -26.09
N ALA A 9 25.19 4.43 -25.47
CA ALA A 9 24.83 4.44 -24.05
C ALA A 9 23.49 3.71 -23.89
N SER A 10 23.52 2.45 -23.43
CA SER A 10 22.32 1.75 -23.01
C SER A 10 21.79 2.41 -21.74
N ALA A 11 20.64 3.08 -21.83
CA ALA A 11 19.88 3.44 -20.65
C ALA A 11 19.36 2.14 -20.01
N ALA A 12 20.04 1.66 -18.97
CA ALA A 12 19.54 0.54 -18.19
C ALA A 12 18.28 1.00 -17.42
N SER A 13 17.12 0.44 -17.76
CA SER A 13 15.91 0.62 -16.96
C SER A 13 16.09 -0.08 -15.62
N ALA A 14 15.69 0.57 -14.53
CA ALA A 14 15.59 -0.09 -13.23
C ALA A 14 14.66 -1.31 -13.33
N ALA A 15 15.06 -2.43 -12.75
CA ALA A 15 14.28 -3.66 -12.69
C ALA A 15 13.29 -3.65 -11.52
N HIS A 16 12.25 -4.47 -11.65
CA HIS A 16 11.27 -4.73 -10.60
C HIS A 16 11.32 -6.20 -10.19
N PHE A 17 11.36 -6.46 -8.89
CA PHE A 17 11.31 -7.81 -8.31
C PHE A 17 10.13 -7.96 -7.37
N ASP A 18 9.40 -9.07 -7.51
CA ASP A 18 8.36 -9.47 -6.58
C ASP A 18 8.88 -10.54 -5.61
N VAL A 19 8.63 -10.32 -4.32
CA VAL A 19 8.87 -11.30 -3.25
C VAL A 19 7.53 -11.66 -2.62
N THR A 20 7.14 -12.93 -2.70
CA THR A 20 5.99 -13.42 -1.95
C THR A 20 6.40 -13.75 -0.51
N VAL A 21 5.57 -13.36 0.45
CA VAL A 21 5.82 -13.51 1.88
C VAL A 21 4.75 -14.43 2.46
N GLY A 22 5.11 -15.69 2.71
CA GLY A 22 4.22 -16.67 3.33
C GLY A 22 3.21 -17.36 2.40
N LYS A 23 3.38 -17.26 1.08
CA LYS A 23 2.46 -17.86 0.08
C LYS A 23 2.31 -19.37 0.30
N GLY A 24 1.10 -19.90 0.13
CA GLY A 24 0.74 -21.29 0.40
C GLY A 24 0.84 -21.65 1.89
N GLY A 25 0.82 -20.66 2.78
CA GLY A 25 0.98 -20.85 4.24
C GLY A 25 2.41 -21.20 4.69
N GLN A 26 3.38 -21.09 3.78
CA GLN A 26 4.79 -21.39 4.03
C GLN A 26 5.44 -20.36 4.97
N LEU A 27 6.56 -20.75 5.58
CA LEU A 27 7.35 -19.87 6.44
C LEU A 27 8.57 -19.36 5.65
N LYS A 28 8.31 -18.60 4.59
CA LYS A 28 9.33 -18.29 3.57
C LYS A 28 9.09 -16.96 2.86
N PHE A 29 10.18 -16.27 2.53
CA PHE A 29 10.23 -15.25 1.48
C PHE A 29 10.60 -15.93 0.15
N ASN A 30 9.91 -15.63 -0.94
CA ASN A 30 10.20 -16.26 -2.22
C ASN A 30 10.22 -15.23 -3.36
N PRO A 31 11.35 -15.07 -4.07
CA PRO A 31 12.62 -15.79 -3.89
C PRO A 31 13.32 -15.45 -2.55
N GLU A 32 14.16 -16.37 -2.06
CA GLU A 32 14.92 -16.17 -0.81
C GLU A 32 16.13 -15.27 -0.99
N THR A 33 16.65 -15.19 -2.20
CA THR A 33 17.77 -14.33 -2.56
C THR A 33 17.45 -13.59 -3.84
N ILE A 34 17.79 -12.30 -3.89
CA ILE A 34 17.72 -11.46 -5.09
C ILE A 34 19.10 -10.88 -5.36
N ASP A 35 19.52 -10.87 -6.62
CA ASP A 35 20.65 -10.08 -7.11
C ASP A 35 20.04 -8.85 -7.84
N ALA A 36 20.23 -7.64 -7.31
CA ALA A 36 19.60 -6.39 -7.77
C ALA A 36 20.60 -5.23 -7.82
N HIS A 37 20.41 -4.31 -8.75
CA HIS A 37 21.27 -3.14 -8.94
C HIS A 37 20.67 -1.89 -8.29
N LYS A 38 21.50 -0.85 -8.14
CA LYS A 38 21.04 0.46 -7.69
C LYS A 38 19.91 0.99 -8.58
N GLY A 39 18.83 1.41 -7.95
CA GLY A 39 17.62 1.92 -8.60
C GLY A 39 16.53 0.85 -8.81
N ASP A 40 16.88 -0.43 -8.71
CA ASP A 40 15.88 -1.51 -8.77
C ASP A 40 14.92 -1.42 -7.58
N THR A 41 13.72 -1.96 -7.76
CA THR A 41 12.69 -1.99 -6.71
C THR A 41 12.28 -3.41 -6.37
N ILE A 42 11.99 -3.64 -5.10
CA ILE A 42 11.54 -4.93 -4.58
C ILE A 42 10.21 -4.74 -3.87
N THR A 43 9.14 -5.35 -4.40
CA THR A 43 7.82 -5.37 -3.77
C THR A 43 7.59 -6.68 -3.04
N TYR A 44 7.25 -6.56 -1.76
CA TYR A 44 6.83 -7.66 -0.92
C TYR A 44 5.30 -7.79 -0.96
N ASN A 45 4.83 -8.96 -1.40
CA ASN A 45 3.43 -9.36 -1.49
C ASN A 45 3.12 -10.36 -0.38
N PHE A 46 2.27 -9.97 0.57
CA PHE A 46 2.01 -10.75 1.79
C PHE A 46 0.85 -11.72 1.62
N PHE A 47 0.95 -12.90 2.22
CA PHE A 47 -0.09 -13.95 2.23
C PHE A 47 -0.41 -14.36 3.68
N ALA A 48 -1.22 -15.40 3.86
CA ALA A 48 -1.78 -15.88 5.13
C ALA A 48 -0.88 -15.74 6.36
N LYS A 49 -1.52 -15.61 7.52
CA LYS A 49 -0.93 -15.35 8.83
C LYS A 49 -0.49 -13.89 8.92
N ASN A 50 0.59 -13.62 9.65
CA ASN A 50 1.02 -12.26 9.94
C ASN A 50 2.54 -12.18 9.81
N HIS A 51 3.00 -11.44 8.81
CA HIS A 51 4.39 -11.36 8.41
C HIS A 51 4.88 -9.92 8.36
N SER A 52 6.21 -9.74 8.42
CA SER A 52 6.88 -8.45 8.29
C SER A 52 8.19 -8.62 7.53
N VAL A 53 8.70 -7.52 7.00
CA VAL A 53 10.01 -7.36 6.36
C VAL A 53 10.82 -6.46 7.29
N ILE A 54 11.86 -6.98 7.92
CA ILE A 54 12.71 -6.22 8.83
C ILE A 54 14.18 -6.41 8.45
N GLN A 55 14.92 -5.32 8.33
CA GLN A 55 16.36 -5.37 8.12
C GLN A 55 17.14 -5.61 9.41
N SER A 56 18.12 -6.50 9.33
CA SER A 56 19.11 -6.81 10.36
C SER A 56 20.52 -6.62 9.80
N SER A 57 21.52 -6.70 10.67
CA SER A 57 22.90 -6.95 10.23
C SER A 57 23.12 -8.46 10.02
N PHE A 58 24.14 -8.81 9.23
CA PHE A 58 24.49 -10.22 8.99
C PHE A 58 24.79 -10.98 10.28
N ASP A 59 25.52 -10.36 11.21
CA ASP A 59 25.99 -10.96 12.46
C ASP A 59 24.91 -11.04 13.55
N LYS A 60 23.81 -10.29 13.40
CA LYS A 60 22.70 -10.25 14.37
C LYS A 60 21.35 -10.41 13.67
N PRO A 61 21.09 -11.59 13.04
CA PRO A 61 19.76 -11.89 12.52
C PRO A 61 18.70 -11.83 13.62
N CYS A 62 17.44 -11.66 13.22
CA CYS A 62 16.28 -11.62 14.11
C CYS A 62 16.23 -10.40 15.07
N VAL A 63 17.14 -9.44 14.88
CA VAL A 63 17.21 -8.18 15.62
C VAL A 63 17.32 -7.04 14.61
N PRO A 64 16.57 -5.93 14.77
CA PRO A 64 16.60 -4.86 13.79
C PRO A 64 17.96 -4.16 13.80
N ILE A 65 18.40 -3.72 12.62
CA ILE A 65 19.64 -2.95 12.51
C ILE A 65 19.52 -1.61 13.28
N PRO A 66 20.58 -1.17 14.00
CA PRO A 66 20.56 0.13 14.68
C PRO A 66 20.40 1.30 13.72
N GLY A 67 19.83 2.42 14.20
CA GLY A 67 19.77 3.68 13.44
C GLY A 67 18.58 3.82 12.48
N GLY A 68 17.70 2.82 12.45
CA GLY A 68 16.58 2.78 11.50
C GLY A 68 17.02 2.12 10.19
N GLY A 69 16.19 1.18 9.71
CA GLY A 69 16.42 0.45 8.48
C GLY A 69 15.09 0.13 7.82
N ILE A 70 15.05 -0.95 7.05
CA ILE A 70 13.80 -1.42 6.44
C ILE A 70 12.89 -2.04 7.51
N PHE A 71 11.66 -1.56 7.58
CA PHE A 71 10.57 -2.16 8.34
C PHE A 71 9.25 -1.98 7.58
N SER A 72 8.53 -3.05 7.28
CA SER A 72 7.22 -2.94 6.62
C SER A 72 6.05 -2.68 7.57
N GLY A 73 6.25 -2.78 8.88
CA GLY A 73 5.16 -3.13 9.80
C GLY A 73 4.68 -4.58 9.58
N PHE A 74 3.77 -5.03 10.43
CA PHE A 74 3.11 -6.33 10.27
C PHE A 74 1.95 -6.25 9.28
N VAL A 75 1.78 -7.27 8.43
CA VAL A 75 0.67 -7.40 7.47
C VAL A 75 -0.08 -8.69 7.76
N PRO A 76 -1.18 -8.63 8.54
CA PRO A 76 -2.04 -9.79 8.77
C PRO A 76 -2.91 -10.05 7.54
N THR A 77 -2.89 -11.29 7.05
CA THR A 77 -3.64 -11.73 5.87
C THR A 77 -4.29 -13.08 6.19
N ALA A 78 -5.51 -13.31 5.72
CA ALA A 78 -6.24 -14.54 6.03
C ALA A 78 -5.91 -15.68 5.05
N ASP A 79 -5.75 -15.36 3.76
CA ASP A 79 -5.73 -16.35 2.69
C ASP A 79 -4.30 -16.75 2.28
N PRO A 80 -4.00 -18.05 2.14
CA PRO A 80 -2.66 -18.52 1.79
C PRO A 80 -2.31 -18.29 0.32
N ASP A 81 -3.29 -18.17 -0.57
CA ASP A 81 -3.12 -18.14 -2.03
C ASP A 81 -3.55 -16.82 -2.66
N VAL A 82 -4.29 -16.00 -1.92
CA VAL A 82 -4.65 -14.62 -2.29
C VAL A 82 -3.76 -13.63 -1.53
N ALA A 83 -3.03 -12.81 -2.28
CA ALA A 83 -2.18 -11.77 -1.69
C ALA A 83 -3.03 -10.72 -0.97
N SER A 84 -2.47 -10.18 0.11
CA SER A 84 -2.96 -8.98 0.77
C SER A 84 -3.07 -7.82 -0.21
N ARG A 85 -4.04 -6.94 0.04
CA ARG A 85 -4.14 -5.65 -0.64
C ARG A 85 -3.06 -4.66 -0.18
N THR A 86 -2.35 -5.01 0.89
CA THR A 86 -1.23 -4.26 1.44
C THR A 86 0.09 -4.85 0.91
N THR A 87 0.90 -4.02 0.28
CA THR A 87 2.25 -4.34 -0.17
C THR A 87 3.27 -3.44 0.53
N PHE A 88 4.54 -3.81 0.43
CA PHE A 88 5.64 -2.99 0.88
C PHE A 88 6.75 -2.99 -0.16
N THR A 89 7.18 -1.82 -0.62
CA THR A 89 8.17 -1.68 -1.69
C THR A 89 9.40 -0.94 -1.19
N ILE A 90 10.59 -1.48 -1.45
CA ILE A 90 11.87 -0.81 -1.20
C ILE A 90 12.56 -0.49 -2.51
N GLU A 91 13.42 0.53 -2.50
CA GLU A 91 14.34 0.84 -3.59
C GLU A 91 15.76 0.42 -3.16
N VAL A 92 16.45 -0.29 -4.03
CA VAL A 92 17.85 -0.69 -3.84
C VAL A 92 18.73 0.53 -4.05
N LYS A 93 19.38 1.00 -2.98
CA LYS A 93 20.16 2.25 -3.00
C LYS A 93 21.60 2.06 -3.49
N ASP A 94 22.14 0.87 -3.31
CA ASP A 94 23.45 0.43 -3.73
C ASP A 94 23.53 -1.11 -3.69
N GLU A 95 24.68 -1.67 -4.06
CA GLU A 95 24.90 -3.12 -4.16
C GLU A 95 25.34 -3.77 -2.82
N THR A 96 25.27 -3.04 -1.70
CA THR A 96 25.60 -3.60 -0.38
C THR A 96 24.59 -4.68 0.00
N PRO A 97 25.03 -5.82 0.58
CA PRO A 97 24.11 -6.88 1.00
C PRO A 97 23.07 -6.39 2.02
N ILE A 98 21.80 -6.70 1.80
CA ILE A 98 20.68 -6.42 2.72
C ILE A 98 20.18 -7.74 3.29
N TRP A 99 20.07 -7.80 4.62
CA TRP A 99 19.67 -9.00 5.35
C TRP A 99 18.30 -8.80 6.01
N ILE A 100 17.31 -9.55 5.55
CA ILE A 100 15.91 -9.39 5.94
C ILE A 100 15.45 -10.60 6.76
N TYR A 101 14.62 -10.36 7.77
CA TYR A 101 13.92 -11.40 8.51
C TYR A 101 12.44 -11.03 8.74
N CYS A 102 11.64 -12.05 9.04
CA CYS A 102 10.28 -11.87 9.54
C CYS A 102 10.29 -11.83 11.07
N GLY A 103 9.81 -10.73 11.67
CA GLY A 103 9.84 -10.50 13.12
C GLY A 103 8.73 -11.19 13.92
N GLN A 104 7.92 -12.04 13.29
CA GLN A 104 6.81 -12.72 13.96
C GLN A 104 7.30 -13.65 15.07
N THR A 105 6.84 -13.40 16.29
CA THR A 105 7.25 -14.13 17.50
C THR A 105 6.41 -15.38 17.71
N VAL A 106 5.15 -15.39 17.27
CA VAL A 106 4.30 -16.59 17.30
C VAL A 106 4.86 -17.59 16.29
N GLY A 107 5.45 -18.68 16.80
CA GLY A 107 6.14 -19.67 15.96
C GLY A 107 7.54 -19.25 15.52
N ASN A 108 8.15 -18.21 16.13
CA ASN A 108 9.55 -17.81 15.94
C ASN A 108 10.01 -17.83 14.47
N HIS A 109 9.38 -17.03 13.61
CA HIS A 109 9.54 -17.15 12.16
C HIS A 109 11.00 -16.99 11.71
N CYS A 110 11.73 -16.00 12.21
CA CYS A 110 13.13 -15.81 11.86
C CYS A 110 14.00 -17.03 12.20
N GLN A 111 13.90 -17.52 13.45
CA GLN A 111 14.66 -18.67 13.93
C GLN A 111 14.27 -19.96 13.19
N ASN A 112 13.04 -20.06 12.71
CA ASN A 112 12.58 -21.18 11.88
C ASN A 112 12.90 -21.01 10.38
N GLY A 113 13.76 -20.05 10.03
CA GLY A 113 14.32 -19.92 8.68
C GLY A 113 13.59 -18.95 7.77
N MET A 114 12.65 -18.15 8.27
CA MET A 114 12.00 -17.08 7.48
C MET A 114 12.91 -15.85 7.40
N VAL A 115 13.93 -15.98 6.55
CA VAL A 115 14.93 -14.97 6.24
C VAL A 115 15.04 -14.78 4.73
N HIS A 116 15.53 -13.62 4.31
CA HIS A 116 15.73 -13.22 2.92
C HIS A 116 17.00 -12.39 2.80
N ALA A 117 17.65 -12.41 1.64
CA ALA A 117 18.77 -11.54 1.36
C ALA A 117 18.71 -10.92 -0.03
N ILE A 118 19.23 -9.69 -0.14
CA ILE A 118 19.44 -8.99 -1.41
C ILE A 118 20.94 -8.79 -1.53
N ASN A 119 21.51 -9.11 -2.70
CA ASN A 119 22.94 -8.99 -3.00
C ASN A 119 23.84 -9.75 -2.02
N ALA A 120 23.41 -10.92 -1.52
CA ALA A 120 24.25 -11.75 -0.67
C ALA A 120 25.50 -12.24 -1.45
N PRO A 121 26.71 -12.12 -0.89
CA PRO A 121 27.91 -12.61 -1.55
C PRO A 121 27.91 -14.13 -1.66
N LYS A 122 28.58 -14.66 -2.69
CA LYS A 122 28.68 -16.11 -2.93
C LYS A 122 29.66 -16.82 -1.99
N THR A 123 30.55 -16.07 -1.32
CA THR A 123 31.50 -16.58 -0.31
C THR A 123 31.52 -15.68 0.92
N GLY A 124 32.02 -16.19 2.06
CA GLY A 124 32.06 -15.45 3.32
C GLY A 124 30.66 -15.31 3.94
N ASN A 125 30.12 -14.09 3.95
CA ASN A 125 28.80 -13.79 4.52
C ASN A 125 27.67 -14.22 3.58
N THR A 126 27.55 -15.52 3.29
CA THR A 126 26.56 -16.06 2.34
C THR A 126 25.15 -16.11 2.94
N PHE A 127 24.12 -16.26 2.10
CA PHE A 127 22.74 -16.46 2.57
C PHE A 127 22.59 -17.70 3.45
N ASP A 128 23.26 -18.81 3.11
CA ASP A 128 23.23 -20.01 3.93
C ASP A 128 23.85 -19.78 5.32
N ALA A 129 24.94 -19.01 5.39
CA ALA A 129 25.54 -18.63 6.66
C ALA A 129 24.60 -17.72 7.48
N PHE A 130 23.90 -16.77 6.83
CA PHE A 130 22.89 -15.94 7.49
C PHE A 130 21.73 -16.77 8.04
N LYS A 131 21.20 -17.72 7.27
CA LYS A 131 20.13 -18.64 7.70
C LYS A 131 20.58 -19.50 8.89
N GLN A 132 21.82 -19.99 8.91
CA GLN A 132 22.37 -20.74 10.04
C GLN A 132 22.53 -19.88 11.31
N LEU A 133 22.93 -18.61 11.16
CA LEU A 133 22.97 -17.66 12.27
C LEU A 133 21.57 -17.37 12.81
N ALA A 134 20.58 -17.18 11.93
CA ALA A 134 19.20 -16.92 12.30
C ALA A 134 18.60 -18.07 13.12
N ALA A 135 18.85 -19.31 12.71
CA ALA A 135 18.41 -20.50 13.44
C ALA A 135 18.99 -20.62 14.86
N LYS A 136 20.13 -19.97 15.14
CA LYS A 136 20.78 -19.94 16.46
C LYS A 136 20.49 -18.66 17.24
N ALA A 137 19.80 -17.69 16.65
CA ALA A 137 19.48 -16.43 17.32
C ALA A 137 18.54 -16.67 18.51
N PRO A 138 18.75 -16.00 19.66
CA PRO A 138 17.85 -16.14 20.80
C PRO A 138 16.42 -15.74 20.44
N PRO A 139 15.39 -16.56 20.73
CA PRO A 139 14.00 -16.16 20.61
C PRO A 139 13.56 -15.30 21.82
N PRO A 140 12.55 -14.43 21.67
CA PRO A 140 11.83 -14.13 20.43
C PRO A 140 12.60 -13.16 19.51
N SER A 141 12.19 -13.11 18.24
CA SER A 141 12.63 -12.04 17.33
C SER A 141 12.20 -10.66 17.85
N ILE A 142 13.02 -9.63 17.58
CA ILE A 142 12.71 -8.25 17.95
C ILE A 142 12.11 -7.53 16.73
N SER A 143 11.11 -6.68 16.94
CA SER A 143 10.57 -5.80 15.90
C SER A 143 10.79 -4.32 16.27
N PRO A 144 11.12 -3.44 15.31
CA PRO A 144 11.19 -2.01 15.58
C PRO A 144 9.85 -1.46 16.08
N PRO A 145 9.85 -0.44 16.96
CA PRO A 145 8.65 0.31 17.26
C PRO A 145 8.25 1.21 16.07
N GLY A 146 6.96 1.57 15.99
CA GLY A 146 6.47 2.56 15.03
C GLY A 146 5.92 1.98 13.73
N GLY A 147 5.88 2.83 12.70
CA GLY A 147 5.35 2.53 11.38
C GLY A 147 6.39 2.03 10.38
N PRO A 148 6.02 1.87 9.11
CA PRO A 148 6.93 1.42 8.07
C PRO A 148 8.08 2.41 7.84
N THR A 149 9.29 1.90 7.61
CA THR A 149 10.51 2.69 7.34
C THR A 149 11.36 2.03 6.25
N GLY A 150 12.18 2.82 5.55
CA GLY A 150 13.09 2.30 4.51
C GLY A 150 12.38 1.80 3.24
N GLY A 151 11.08 2.05 3.11
CA GLY A 151 10.26 1.68 1.95
C GLY A 151 8.86 2.26 2.06
N VAL A 152 8.02 1.99 1.06
CA VAL A 152 6.63 2.45 0.98
C VAL A 152 5.70 1.29 1.26
N ARG A 153 4.92 1.39 2.35
CA ARG A 153 3.79 0.50 2.60
C ARG A 153 2.56 1.07 1.91
N LYS A 154 1.92 0.28 1.04
CA LYS A 154 0.77 0.73 0.26
C LYS A 154 -0.39 -0.25 0.37
N THR A 155 -1.61 0.24 0.53
CA THR A 155 -2.84 -0.57 0.53
C THR A 155 -3.79 -0.10 -0.55
N THR A 156 -4.21 -0.99 -1.45
CA THR A 156 -5.06 -0.63 -2.59
C THR A 156 -6.53 -0.95 -2.33
N VAL A 157 -7.40 0.05 -2.52
CA VAL A 157 -8.86 -0.03 -2.53
C VAL A 157 -9.34 0.25 -3.95
N ASP A 158 -10.01 -0.73 -4.56
CA ASP A 158 -10.63 -0.51 -5.87
C ASP A 158 -11.92 0.29 -5.71
N VAL A 159 -12.10 1.31 -6.56
CA VAL A 159 -13.30 2.14 -6.61
C VAL A 159 -14.11 1.73 -7.84
N GLY A 160 -15.30 1.15 -7.63
CA GLY A 160 -16.21 0.80 -8.73
C GLY A 160 -15.81 -0.43 -9.56
N LEU A 161 -15.04 -1.36 -8.98
CA LEU A 161 -14.52 -2.54 -9.68
C LEU A 161 -15.64 -3.34 -10.38
N ASN A 162 -15.40 -3.77 -11.62
CA ASN A 162 -16.38 -4.51 -12.43
C ASN A 162 -17.73 -3.80 -12.57
N GLY A 163 -17.73 -2.46 -12.50
CA GLY A 163 -18.93 -1.64 -12.64
C GLY A 163 -19.87 -1.67 -11.44
N THR A 164 -19.45 -2.24 -10.31
CA THR A 164 -20.18 -2.28 -9.03
C THR A 164 -20.20 -0.91 -8.35
N LEU A 165 -21.14 -0.70 -7.42
CA LEU A 165 -21.22 0.52 -6.60
C LEU A 165 -20.56 0.31 -5.23
N THR A 166 -19.31 -0.15 -5.22
CA THR A 166 -18.57 -0.45 -3.98
C THR A 166 -17.14 0.06 -4.00
N TYR A 167 -16.59 0.17 -2.79
CA TYR A 167 -15.15 0.15 -2.56
C TYR A 167 -14.74 -1.27 -2.23
N THR A 168 -13.65 -1.76 -2.80
CA THR A 168 -13.22 -3.15 -2.62
C THR A 168 -11.74 -3.21 -2.24
N PRO A 169 -11.41 -3.57 -0.99
CA PRO A 169 -12.30 -3.70 0.17
C PRO A 169 -12.87 -2.35 0.64
N ASN A 170 -14.00 -2.37 1.36
CA ASN A 170 -14.62 -1.18 1.96
C ASN A 170 -14.31 -1.01 3.46
N ASP A 171 -13.71 -2.00 4.10
CA ASP A 171 -13.25 -1.97 5.49
C ASP A 171 -11.79 -2.42 5.52
N ILE A 172 -10.87 -1.50 5.81
CA ILE A 172 -9.44 -1.79 5.94
C ILE A 172 -8.90 -1.33 7.29
N VAL A 173 -7.86 -2.00 7.76
CA VAL A 173 -7.12 -1.64 8.98
C VAL A 173 -5.67 -1.39 8.59
N GLU A 174 -5.18 -0.20 8.89
CA GLU A 174 -3.83 0.23 8.51
C GLU A 174 -3.14 1.03 9.61
N ILE A 175 -1.81 0.91 9.63
CA ILE A 175 -0.95 1.61 10.58
C ILE A 175 -0.55 3.00 10.06
N PRO A 176 -0.15 3.92 10.96
CA PRO A 176 0.41 5.21 10.55
C PRO A 176 1.62 5.03 9.61
N GLY A 177 1.71 5.87 8.58
CA GLY A 177 2.72 5.80 7.52
C GLY A 177 2.34 4.93 6.32
N THR A 178 1.22 4.20 6.35
CA THR A 178 0.68 3.53 5.16
C THR A 178 0.13 4.56 4.17
N ILE A 179 0.40 4.36 2.87
CA ILE A 179 -0.29 5.03 1.77
C ILE A 179 -1.50 4.20 1.35
N VAL A 180 -2.70 4.77 1.36
CA VAL A 180 -3.89 4.13 0.80
C VAL A 180 -4.11 4.66 -0.61
N GLU A 181 -4.14 3.75 -1.57
CA GLU A 181 -4.43 4.01 -2.98
C GLU A 181 -5.89 3.66 -3.28
N PHE A 182 -6.68 4.65 -3.65
CA PHE A 182 -8.00 4.47 -4.24
C PHE A 182 -7.86 4.40 -5.76
N LYS A 183 -7.94 3.18 -6.30
CA LYS A 183 -7.74 2.87 -7.72
C LYS A 183 -9.08 2.94 -8.45
N PHE A 184 -9.24 3.91 -9.35
CA PHE A 184 -10.49 4.13 -10.06
C PHE A 184 -10.65 3.16 -11.22
N ASN A 185 -11.81 2.53 -11.29
CA ASN A 185 -12.26 1.71 -12.42
C ASN A 185 -13.28 2.50 -13.25
N PRO A 186 -13.70 1.99 -14.43
CA PRO A 186 -14.57 2.71 -15.35
C PRO A 186 -15.84 3.27 -14.69
N LYS A 187 -16.40 4.32 -15.33
CA LYS A 187 -17.48 5.21 -14.85
C LYS A 187 -16.95 6.37 -13.99
N ASN A 188 -17.87 7.11 -13.38
CA ASN A 188 -17.58 8.30 -12.61
C ASN A 188 -17.87 8.08 -11.12
N HIS A 189 -16.79 8.14 -10.32
CA HIS A 189 -16.83 7.95 -8.89
C HIS A 189 -16.06 9.07 -8.17
N THR A 190 -16.24 9.15 -6.86
CA THR A 190 -15.38 9.98 -5.99
C THR A 190 -14.91 9.12 -4.84
N VAL A 191 -13.88 9.55 -4.13
CA VAL A 191 -13.67 9.21 -2.72
C VAL A 191 -13.61 10.51 -1.92
N THR A 192 -14.51 10.68 -0.94
CA THR A 192 -14.62 11.90 -0.14
C THR A 192 -14.76 11.55 1.33
N GLN A 193 -13.99 12.23 2.19
CA GLN A 193 -14.02 12.04 3.63
C GLN A 193 -15.32 12.56 4.25
N SER A 194 -15.83 11.85 5.25
CA SER A 194 -17.03 12.19 6.00
C SER A 194 -16.84 11.99 7.49
N SER A 195 -17.86 12.36 8.27
CA SER A 195 -18.01 11.92 9.66
C SER A 195 -18.94 10.72 9.71
N PHE A 196 -18.78 9.86 10.72
CA PHE A 196 -19.69 8.73 10.93
C PHE A 196 -21.15 9.20 11.05
N ALA A 197 -21.40 10.31 11.76
CA ALA A 197 -22.74 10.80 12.06
C ALA A 197 -23.44 11.46 10.87
N LYS A 198 -22.70 11.87 9.83
CA LYS A 198 -23.24 12.59 8.67
C LYS A 198 -22.68 12.03 7.35
N PRO A 199 -22.95 10.74 7.04
CA PRO A 199 -22.52 10.13 5.78
C PRO A 199 -23.06 10.91 4.58
N CYS A 200 -22.41 10.76 3.43
CA CYS A 200 -22.79 11.42 2.16
C CYS A 200 -22.59 12.95 2.11
N PHE A 201 -22.01 13.54 3.16
CA PHE A 201 -21.59 14.94 3.24
C PHE A 201 -20.11 15.03 3.63
N PRO A 202 -19.36 16.02 3.12
CA PRO A 202 -17.95 16.15 3.45
C PRO A 202 -17.79 16.48 4.92
N LEU A 203 -16.71 15.96 5.52
CA LEU A 203 -16.36 16.28 6.90
C LEU A 203 -16.11 17.79 7.07
N SER A 204 -15.44 18.40 6.10
CA SER A 204 -15.25 19.84 5.96
C SER A 204 -14.82 20.20 4.53
N ASP A 205 -14.78 21.48 4.18
CA ASP A 205 -14.27 21.95 2.89
C ASP A 205 -12.77 21.67 2.67
N SER A 206 -12.04 21.33 3.73
CA SER A 206 -10.61 20.98 3.70
C SER A 206 -10.33 19.49 3.86
N SER A 207 -11.37 18.70 4.13
CA SER A 207 -11.27 17.24 4.24
C SER A 207 -10.95 16.62 2.88
N PHE A 208 -10.36 15.42 2.85
CA PHE A 208 -9.90 14.89 1.57
C PHE A 208 -11.05 14.60 0.61
N SER A 209 -10.83 14.87 -0.67
CA SER A 209 -11.71 14.48 -1.76
C SER A 209 -10.91 14.33 -3.04
N SER A 210 -11.15 13.26 -3.79
CA SER A 210 -10.59 13.10 -5.15
C SER A 210 -11.22 14.05 -6.17
N GLY A 211 -12.42 14.56 -5.88
CA GLY A 211 -13.33 15.05 -6.91
C GLY A 211 -14.02 13.91 -7.66
N PHE A 212 -14.87 14.26 -8.62
CA PHE A 212 -15.44 13.35 -9.61
C PHE A 212 -14.36 12.92 -10.58
N VAL A 213 -13.99 11.64 -10.53
CA VAL A 213 -13.01 11.02 -11.42
C VAL A 213 -13.80 10.14 -12.37
N SER A 214 -13.94 10.59 -13.62
CA SER A 214 -14.59 9.84 -14.71
C SER A 214 -13.52 9.21 -15.58
N THR A 215 -13.62 7.90 -15.82
CA THR A 215 -12.70 7.15 -16.70
C THR A 215 -13.43 6.05 -17.46
N SER A 216 -12.99 5.72 -18.67
CA SER A 216 -13.42 4.53 -19.42
C SER A 216 -12.50 3.32 -19.19
N GLN A 217 -11.35 3.53 -18.54
CA GLN A 217 -10.30 2.54 -18.35
C GLN A 217 -10.04 2.29 -16.86
N SER A 218 -9.64 1.06 -16.54
CA SER A 218 -9.02 0.73 -15.24
C SER A 218 -7.53 1.12 -15.27
N ASP A 219 -6.92 1.24 -14.10
CA ASP A 219 -5.46 1.33 -13.92
C ASP A 219 -4.83 2.65 -14.43
N VAL A 220 -5.64 3.63 -14.80
CA VAL A 220 -5.18 4.93 -15.32
C VAL A 220 -5.34 6.08 -14.34
N ALA A 221 -6.09 5.92 -13.24
CA ALA A 221 -6.35 6.97 -12.27
C ALA A 221 -6.38 6.43 -10.83
N SER A 222 -5.60 7.06 -9.96
CA SER A 222 -5.50 6.72 -8.54
C SER A 222 -5.50 7.96 -7.66
N PHE A 223 -6.20 7.91 -6.53
CA PHE A 223 -6.14 8.93 -5.49
C PHE A 223 -5.46 8.36 -4.23
N PHE A 224 -4.45 9.05 -3.73
CA PHE A 224 -3.63 8.59 -2.62
C PHE A 224 -3.84 9.45 -1.37
N ILE A 225 -3.96 8.80 -0.22
CA ILE A 225 -3.90 9.44 1.09
C ILE A 225 -2.86 8.74 1.97
N GLU A 226 -2.30 9.46 2.93
CA GLU A 226 -1.40 8.89 3.93
C GLU A 226 -2.14 8.75 5.27
N ILE A 227 -2.03 7.58 5.90
CA ILE A 227 -2.57 7.32 7.23
C ILE A 227 -1.68 7.98 8.28
N LYS A 228 -2.23 8.96 9.00
CA LYS A 228 -1.48 9.75 10.00
C LYS A 228 -1.54 9.19 11.40
N ASP A 229 -2.66 8.57 11.76
CA ASP A 229 -2.90 7.95 13.05
C ASP A 229 -3.93 6.82 12.91
N THR A 230 -4.36 6.24 14.03
CA THR A 230 -5.32 5.13 14.07
C THR A 230 -6.78 5.57 14.25
N THR A 231 -7.06 6.87 14.18
CA THR A 231 -8.42 7.41 14.26
C THR A 231 -9.24 6.90 13.07
N PRO A 232 -10.50 6.46 13.28
CA PRO A 232 -11.35 5.99 12.19
C PRO A 232 -11.57 7.07 11.11
N ILE A 233 -11.34 6.69 9.85
CA ILE A 233 -11.66 7.52 8.68
C ILE A 233 -12.88 6.94 7.99
N TRP A 234 -13.86 7.79 7.70
CA TRP A 234 -15.08 7.43 6.98
C TRP A 234 -15.08 8.08 5.62
N PHE A 235 -15.45 7.36 4.57
CA PHE A 235 -15.47 7.90 3.21
C PHE A 235 -16.63 7.38 2.37
N TYR A 236 -17.03 8.13 1.36
CA TYR A 236 -18.18 7.82 0.51
C TYR A 236 -17.97 8.30 -0.93
N CYS A 237 -18.77 7.73 -1.84
CA CYS A 237 -18.86 8.19 -3.22
C CYS A 237 -20.00 9.21 -3.37
N GLY A 238 -19.66 10.44 -3.72
CA GLY A 238 -20.59 11.57 -3.86
C GLY A 238 -21.33 11.65 -5.22
N GLN A 239 -21.23 10.61 -6.06
CA GLN A 239 -21.95 10.56 -7.34
C GLN A 239 -23.46 10.61 -7.14
N VAL A 240 -24.08 11.61 -7.76
CA VAL A 240 -25.52 11.89 -7.66
C VAL A 240 -26.32 11.14 -8.73
N ASN A 241 -25.72 10.86 -9.90
CA ASN A 241 -26.35 9.99 -10.88
C ASN A 241 -26.39 8.56 -10.34
N GLY A 242 -27.57 8.08 -9.95
CA GLY A 242 -27.74 6.80 -9.27
C GLY A 242 -27.48 6.83 -7.75
N ASN A 243 -27.31 8.02 -7.15
CA ASN A 243 -27.17 8.22 -5.69
C ASN A 243 -26.22 7.23 -5.01
N HIS A 244 -24.97 7.13 -5.48
CA HIS A 244 -24.06 6.03 -5.11
C HIS A 244 -23.89 5.87 -3.59
N CYS A 245 -23.76 6.96 -2.83
CA CYS A 245 -23.67 6.90 -1.38
C CYS A 245 -24.92 6.28 -0.74
N GLN A 246 -26.11 6.73 -1.14
CA GLN A 246 -27.39 6.21 -0.67
C GLN A 246 -27.66 4.78 -1.16
N MET A 247 -26.99 4.33 -2.22
CA MET A 247 -26.98 2.93 -2.65
C MET A 247 -25.96 2.07 -1.87
N GLY A 248 -25.21 2.67 -0.94
CA GLY A 248 -24.28 1.98 -0.04
C GLY A 248 -22.82 2.05 -0.46
N MET A 249 -22.44 2.89 -1.43
CA MET A 249 -21.04 3.09 -1.82
C MET A 249 -20.30 3.97 -0.80
N ALA A 250 -19.96 3.35 0.33
CA ALA A 250 -19.24 3.94 1.45
C ALA A 250 -18.27 2.93 2.07
N GLY A 251 -17.29 3.41 2.81
CA GLY A 251 -16.28 2.58 3.46
C GLY A 251 -15.64 3.27 4.67
N GLY A 252 -14.76 2.53 5.33
CA GLY A 252 -13.99 3.02 6.47
C GLY A 252 -12.58 2.45 6.53
N ILE A 253 -11.70 3.21 7.18
CA ILE A 253 -10.33 2.83 7.52
C ILE A 253 -10.22 2.88 9.04
N ASN A 254 -9.65 1.85 9.66
CA ASN A 254 -9.49 1.74 11.12
C ASN A 254 -10.82 1.88 11.87
N ALA A 255 -11.92 1.43 11.27
CA ALA A 255 -13.23 1.39 11.92
C ALA A 255 -13.21 0.45 13.14
N PRO A 256 -13.88 0.81 14.24
CA PRO A 256 -14.03 -0.10 15.37
C PRO A 256 -14.85 -1.34 14.97
N ARG A 257 -14.57 -2.47 15.62
CA ARG A 257 -15.24 -3.76 15.35
C ARG A 257 -16.66 -3.84 15.94
N THR A 258 -17.00 -2.97 16.87
CA THR A 258 -18.32 -2.86 17.49
C THR A 258 -18.76 -1.39 17.55
N GLY A 259 -20.07 -1.14 17.68
CA GLY A 259 -20.63 0.21 17.68
C GLY A 259 -20.58 0.84 16.29
N ASN A 260 -19.71 1.82 16.10
CA ASN A 260 -19.56 2.57 14.84
C ASN A 260 -18.79 1.76 13.79
N THR A 261 -19.35 0.63 13.33
CA THR A 261 -18.71 -0.24 12.31
C THR A 261 -18.91 0.28 10.89
N VAL A 262 -18.13 -0.22 9.91
CA VAL A 262 -18.37 0.08 8.47
C VAL A 262 -19.77 -0.33 8.03
N ALA A 263 -20.27 -1.48 8.48
CA ALA A 263 -21.63 -1.90 8.19
C ALA A 263 -22.66 -0.88 8.72
N ALA A 264 -22.49 -0.40 9.97
CA ALA A 264 -23.36 0.62 10.54
C ALA A 264 -23.28 1.95 9.76
N PHE A 265 -22.08 2.36 9.34
CA PHE A 265 -21.88 3.56 8.52
C PHE A 265 -22.60 3.45 7.16
N ILE A 266 -22.51 2.29 6.49
CA ILE A 266 -23.21 2.03 5.22
C ILE A 266 -24.73 2.09 5.40
N GLU A 267 -25.27 1.53 6.48
CA GLU A 267 -26.71 1.59 6.76
C GLU A 267 -27.19 3.02 7.07
N LEU A 268 -26.35 3.85 7.69
CA LEU A 268 -26.62 5.28 7.84
C LEU A 268 -26.55 6.01 6.49
N ALA A 269 -25.58 5.68 5.64
CA ALA A 269 -25.42 6.28 4.32
C ALA A 269 -26.64 6.03 3.42
N LYS A 270 -27.20 4.81 3.44
CA LYS A 270 -28.44 4.47 2.73
C LYS A 270 -29.66 5.31 3.12
N LYS A 271 -29.65 5.87 4.34
CA LYS A 271 -30.73 6.72 4.89
C LYS A 271 -30.43 8.21 4.77
N ALA A 272 -29.25 8.59 4.29
CA ALA A 272 -28.87 9.98 4.16
C ALA A 272 -29.73 10.69 3.10
N PRO A 273 -30.11 11.97 3.31
CA PRO A 273 -30.90 12.70 2.33
C PRO A 273 -30.08 12.93 1.05
N PRO A 274 -30.63 12.60 -0.14
CA PRO A 274 -30.01 12.97 -1.41
C PRO A 274 -30.24 14.46 -1.74
N PRO A 275 -29.39 15.08 -2.58
CA PRO A 275 -28.20 14.49 -3.19
C PRO A 275 -27.02 14.44 -2.20
N SER A 276 -26.10 13.51 -2.45
CA SER A 276 -24.77 13.58 -1.87
C SER A 276 -24.04 14.84 -2.37
N VAL A 277 -23.16 15.39 -1.55
CA VAL A 277 -22.34 16.55 -1.94
C VAL A 277 -20.86 16.23 -1.74
N ILE A 278 -19.96 16.93 -2.43
CA ILE A 278 -18.51 16.87 -2.21
C ILE A 278 -17.97 18.30 -2.07
N PRO A 279 -16.72 18.50 -1.59
CA PRO A 279 -16.11 19.82 -1.57
C PRO A 279 -16.15 20.47 -2.97
N PRO A 280 -16.39 21.79 -3.05
CA PRO A 280 -16.53 22.49 -4.33
C PRO A 280 -15.22 22.53 -5.14
N LYS A 281 -14.07 22.33 -4.47
CA LYS A 281 -12.75 22.28 -5.10
C LYS A 281 -12.01 21.01 -4.70
N ALA A 282 -11.65 20.19 -5.69
CA ALA A 282 -10.92 18.94 -5.51
C ALA A 282 -10.02 18.71 -6.75
N PRO A 283 -8.96 17.89 -6.70
CA PRO A 283 -8.54 17.06 -5.56
C PRO A 283 -8.00 17.89 -4.38
N ILE A 284 -8.21 17.42 -3.15
CA ILE A 284 -7.74 18.04 -1.91
C ILE A 284 -7.49 16.96 -0.84
N GLY A 285 -6.57 17.22 0.09
CA GLY A 285 -6.27 16.33 1.22
C GLY A 285 -5.63 14.99 0.83
N GLY A 286 -5.19 14.87 -0.43
CA GLY A 286 -4.52 13.71 -1.00
C GLY A 286 -3.93 14.05 -2.37
N LEU A 287 -3.40 13.04 -3.05
CA LEU A 287 -2.74 13.18 -4.35
C LEU A 287 -3.54 12.43 -5.42
N LEU A 288 -4.04 13.13 -6.44
CA LEU A 288 -4.63 12.47 -7.61
C LEU A 288 -3.56 12.31 -8.69
N VAL A 289 -3.41 11.10 -9.21
CA VAL A 289 -2.51 10.77 -10.31
C VAL A 289 -3.31 10.16 -11.45
N VAL A 290 -3.11 10.66 -12.66
CA VAL A 290 -3.72 10.15 -13.89
C VAL A 290 -2.62 9.89 -14.90
N LYS A 291 -2.47 8.64 -15.38
CA LYS A 291 -1.42 8.23 -16.34
C LYS A 291 -0.03 8.76 -15.94
N ASP A 292 0.33 8.55 -14.67
CA ASP A 292 1.57 9.03 -14.02
C ASP A 292 1.73 10.56 -13.89
N ILE A 293 0.71 11.33 -14.25
CA ILE A 293 0.68 12.79 -14.12
C ILE A 293 -0.06 13.17 -12.83
N VAL A 294 0.59 13.96 -11.98
CA VAL A 294 -0.05 14.55 -10.80
C VAL A 294 -1.04 15.63 -11.23
N ILE A 295 -2.31 15.43 -10.89
CA ILE A 295 -3.38 16.41 -11.14
C ILE A 295 -3.53 17.30 -9.91
N LYS A 296 -3.26 18.60 -10.09
CA LYS A 296 -3.44 19.61 -9.05
C LYS A 296 -4.81 20.27 -9.20
N LYS A 297 -5.31 20.83 -8.11
CA LYS A 297 -6.54 21.64 -8.08
C LYS A 297 -6.58 22.76 -9.13
N ASP A 298 -5.43 23.37 -9.41
CA ASP A 298 -5.32 24.45 -10.40
C ASP A 298 -5.48 23.95 -11.85
N ASN A 299 -5.22 22.66 -12.10
CA ASN A 299 -5.46 22.05 -13.42
C ASN A 299 -6.96 22.00 -13.77
N LEU A 300 -7.85 22.19 -12.79
CA LEU A 300 -9.30 22.06 -12.96
C LEU A 300 -10.03 23.41 -12.88
N ASN A 301 -9.31 24.53 -13.04
CA ASN A 301 -9.86 25.88 -12.89
C ASN A 301 -10.62 26.09 -11.56
N GLY A 302 -10.19 25.38 -10.51
CA GLY A 302 -10.84 25.40 -9.20
C GLY A 302 -12.14 24.60 -9.10
N GLY A 303 -12.49 23.77 -10.09
CA GLY A 303 -13.60 22.81 -10.04
C GLY A 303 -13.28 21.55 -9.24
N ASN A 304 -14.11 20.52 -9.42
CA ASN A 304 -14.03 19.25 -8.69
C ASN A 304 -14.31 18.03 -9.57
N ALA A 305 -14.20 18.16 -10.89
CA ALA A 305 -14.43 17.08 -11.84
C ALA A 305 -13.25 16.92 -12.80
N ILE A 306 -12.85 15.69 -13.04
CA ILE A 306 -11.78 15.28 -13.95
C ILE A 306 -12.36 14.26 -14.93
N ASP A 307 -12.19 14.55 -16.22
CA ASP A 307 -12.34 13.57 -17.30
C ASP A 307 -10.96 12.98 -17.61
N VAL A 308 -10.72 11.75 -17.14
CA VAL A 308 -9.45 11.04 -17.29
C VAL A 308 -9.18 10.69 -18.75
N ASP A 309 -10.22 10.48 -19.56
CA ASP A 309 -10.06 10.11 -20.97
C ASP A 309 -9.60 11.31 -21.83
N ALA A 310 -9.76 12.54 -21.32
CA ALA A 310 -9.31 13.77 -21.96
C ALA A 310 -7.85 14.17 -21.65
N ILE A 311 -7.18 13.44 -20.74
CA ILE A 311 -5.78 13.64 -20.33
C ILE A 311 -4.91 12.61 -21.03
#